data_AF-A0A7Y2D0N4-F1
#
_entry.id   AF-A0A7Y2D0N4-F1
#
_cell.length_a   1.000
_cell.length_b   1.000
_cell.length_c   1.000
_cell.angle_alpha   90.00
_cell.angle_beta   90.00
_cell.angle_gamma   90.00
#
_symmetry.space_group_name_H-M   'P 1'
#
loop_
_entity.id
_entity.type
_entity.pdbx_description
1 polymer ?
#
loop_
_entity_poly.entity_id
_entity_poly.type
_entity_poly.pdbx_seq_one_letter_code
_entity_poly.pdbx_strand_id
1 'polypeptide(L)'
;MNQRDWTIMIYMAGDNNLSVDMAYAMEQIKEVAGSNGSKVNLFVYYDGYSESIPTLYCDYSDYNKPRHVRSYMVRDKLYPVEGKHDENAADARSVINFVDWCVNKVGCEEDGKKTRGRKADKYALIFSGHSMGFQDIGMFKDESSDVAMGMREMNDLLQRITMTEDELIAKAQAEDTEIVLNSRDTGVILGQPLDILGFDSCVMSMLEVGYQFKEVAKTMIASEGSVPNAGWTYAKLLGNLAKKSGDVPLEDTVAEFVAGFVRSQDSYTIGGVAVDMAAWDLSKLDGLNTEFYKLTDALLQCFEEKGSTIYRQMERVLLQVHWKCQAYMYEQNVDLGDFCELLKAECVSLMKELQDDNVSLLGEIATFCDSVLGQLRSAVILSGFSGGKYQYSNGISLFFPWSLTAYEVSRENYETLDFVTETQAGNGWNAFLRKYLREVTLRTAPGPTIKDEETAPIGGSYKPAPEGGSLDLSPVILEMKAPSLNLDDHAQKIRYYSYQYKDYEDDSVEAYWDAGPETSAKIAGHEGSKIAGHEGSKIAGHEGSKIAGHEGSKIAGHEGSNIAGHEGSK
;
A
#
# COMPACT_ATOMS: atom_id res chain seq x y z
N MET A 1 -7.68 28.66 -28.01
CA MET A 1 -6.89 27.44 -27.82
C MET A 1 -7.85 26.43 -27.26
N ASN A 2 -7.93 25.23 -27.83
CA ASN A 2 -8.72 24.17 -27.23
C ASN A 2 -7.87 23.61 -26.09
N GLN A 3 -8.01 24.21 -24.91
CA GLN A 3 -7.45 23.67 -23.66
C GLN A 3 -7.93 22.22 -23.54
N ARG A 4 -7.02 21.31 -23.22
CA ARG A 4 -7.35 19.89 -23.09
C ARG A 4 -8.07 19.66 -21.78
N ASP A 5 -9.05 18.76 -21.80
CA ASP A 5 -9.95 18.52 -20.66
C ASP A 5 -9.18 18.03 -19.42
N TRP A 6 -8.13 17.22 -19.65
CA TRP A 6 -7.31 16.59 -18.60
C TRP A 6 -5.81 16.80 -18.78
N THR A 7 -5.09 16.94 -17.67
CA THR A 7 -3.66 16.67 -17.56
C THR A 7 -3.41 15.52 -16.60
N ILE A 8 -2.87 14.43 -17.15
CA ILE A 8 -2.58 13.18 -16.43
C ILE A 8 -1.07 13.07 -16.28
N MET A 9 -0.62 12.89 -15.05
CA MET A 9 0.78 12.82 -14.66
C MET A 9 0.99 11.50 -13.93
N ILE A 10 1.91 10.68 -14.42
CA ILE A 10 2.25 9.39 -13.82
C ILE A 10 3.69 9.47 -13.33
N TYR A 11 3.91 9.18 -12.05
CA TYR A 11 5.20 9.27 -11.37
C TYR A 11 5.67 7.87 -11.00
N MET A 12 6.58 7.33 -11.82
CA MET A 12 7.15 5.99 -11.68
C MET A 12 8.48 6.08 -10.91
N ALA A 13 8.42 5.73 -9.62
CA ALA A 13 9.58 5.59 -8.75
C ALA A 13 10.15 4.16 -8.90
N GLY A 14 10.85 3.93 -10.01
CA GLY A 14 11.32 2.63 -10.46
C GLY A 14 12.79 2.35 -10.21
N ASP A 15 13.51 3.17 -9.44
CA ASP A 15 14.88 2.88 -9.01
C ASP A 15 14.92 1.76 -7.95
N ASN A 16 14.48 0.59 -8.38
CA ASN A 16 14.30 -0.66 -7.65
C ASN A 16 13.97 -1.79 -8.65
N ASN A 17 13.54 -2.94 -8.16
CA ASN A 17 13.20 -4.10 -8.97
C ASN A 17 11.94 -3.95 -9.86
N LEU A 18 11.18 -2.85 -9.77
CA LEU A 18 10.02 -2.58 -10.63
C LEU A 18 10.37 -1.84 -11.94
N SER A 19 11.60 -1.33 -12.09
CA SER A 19 12.09 -0.59 -13.28
C SER A 19 11.63 -1.20 -14.62
N VAL A 20 11.84 -2.51 -14.80
CA VAL A 20 11.52 -3.21 -16.06
C VAL A 20 10.01 -3.29 -16.32
N ASP A 21 9.21 -3.55 -15.29
CA ASP A 21 7.75 -3.61 -15.40
C ASP A 21 7.16 -2.22 -15.69
N MET A 22 7.68 -1.18 -15.04
CA MET A 22 7.32 0.22 -15.32
C MET A 22 7.69 0.65 -16.75
N ALA A 23 8.87 0.25 -17.25
CA ALA A 23 9.26 0.50 -18.64
C ALA A 23 8.32 -0.21 -19.64
N TYR A 24 7.79 -1.39 -19.30
CA TYR A 24 6.74 -2.04 -20.10
C TYR A 24 5.39 -1.30 -20.02
N ALA A 25 5.01 -0.81 -18.84
CA ALA A 25 3.82 0.02 -18.67
C ALA A 25 3.88 1.32 -19.49
N MET A 26 5.07 1.93 -19.66
CA MET A 26 5.26 3.11 -20.52
C MET A 26 4.87 2.88 -21.99
N GLU A 27 5.07 1.68 -22.54
CA GLU A 27 4.62 1.36 -23.89
C GLU A 27 3.08 1.23 -23.96
N GLN A 28 2.42 0.67 -22.93
CA GLN A 28 0.94 0.66 -22.84
C GLN A 28 0.36 2.09 -22.75
N ILE A 29 0.99 2.95 -21.95
CA ILE A 29 0.63 4.37 -21.78
C ILE A 29 0.71 5.09 -23.14
N LYS A 30 1.79 4.84 -23.88
CA LYS A 30 2.06 5.40 -25.22
C LYS A 30 1.07 4.89 -26.27
N GLU A 31 0.78 3.59 -26.36
CA GLU A 31 -0.23 3.05 -27.30
C GLU A 31 -1.59 3.72 -27.13
N VAL A 32 -1.98 3.98 -25.87
CA VAL A 32 -3.26 4.59 -25.57
C VAL A 32 -3.29 6.10 -25.80
N ALA A 33 -2.16 6.80 -25.64
CA ALA A 33 -2.02 8.17 -26.14
C ALA A 33 -2.38 8.30 -27.64
N GLY A 34 -2.08 7.27 -28.45
CA GLY A 34 -2.36 7.24 -29.88
C GLY A 34 -3.79 6.98 -30.28
N SER A 35 -4.53 6.22 -29.48
CA SER A 35 -5.95 5.93 -29.72
C SER A 35 -6.90 6.99 -29.14
N ASN A 36 -6.38 7.90 -28.32
CA ASN A 36 -7.14 8.88 -27.54
C ASN A 36 -7.33 10.26 -28.20
N GLY A 37 -6.51 10.60 -29.20
CA GLY A 37 -6.57 11.91 -29.86
C GLY A 37 -6.15 13.09 -28.97
N SER A 38 -6.39 14.31 -29.44
CA SER A 38 -5.81 15.55 -28.89
C SER A 38 -6.49 16.10 -27.62
N LYS A 39 -7.04 15.25 -26.75
CA LYS A 39 -7.93 15.68 -25.64
C LYS A 39 -7.37 15.53 -24.23
N VAL A 40 -6.32 14.74 -24.05
CA VAL A 40 -5.63 14.59 -22.76
C VAL A 40 -4.18 14.97 -22.92
N ASN A 41 -3.62 15.65 -21.92
CA ASN A 41 -2.18 15.74 -21.75
C ASN A 41 -1.72 14.55 -20.91
N LEU A 42 -0.62 13.93 -21.28
CA LEU A 42 -0.15 12.68 -20.68
C LEU A 42 1.35 12.73 -20.51
N PHE A 43 1.78 12.70 -19.26
CA PHE A 43 3.18 12.80 -18.86
C PHE A 43 3.58 11.64 -17.97
N VAL A 44 4.83 11.21 -18.11
CA VAL A 44 5.44 10.20 -17.23
C VAL A 44 6.78 10.73 -16.72
N TYR A 45 6.94 10.77 -15.41
CA TYR A 45 8.26 10.74 -14.77
C TYR A 45 8.63 9.28 -14.62
N TYR A 46 9.76 8.88 -15.16
CA TYR A 46 10.31 7.53 -15.00
C TYR A 46 11.72 7.65 -14.47
N ASP A 47 11.88 7.27 -13.22
CA ASP A 47 13.17 7.00 -12.62
C ASP A 47 13.38 5.48 -12.55
N GLY A 48 14.60 5.01 -12.80
CA GLY A 48 14.82 3.57 -13.02
C GLY A 48 16.27 3.16 -12.81
N TYR A 49 16.44 1.91 -12.37
CA TYR A 49 17.68 1.30 -11.88
C TYR A 49 18.81 1.14 -12.94
N SER A 50 19.22 2.22 -13.59
CA SER A 50 20.24 2.21 -14.65
C SER A 50 21.15 3.44 -14.62
N GLU A 51 22.37 3.27 -14.09
CA GLU A 51 23.44 4.29 -14.09
C GLU A 51 23.72 4.96 -15.47
N SER A 52 23.27 4.33 -16.57
CA SER A 52 23.44 4.80 -17.94
C SER A 52 22.26 5.61 -18.50
N ILE A 53 21.08 5.49 -17.89
CA ILE A 53 19.83 6.12 -18.36
C ILE A 53 19.29 6.98 -17.21
N PRO A 54 19.63 8.28 -17.19
CA PRO A 54 19.15 9.17 -16.15
C PRO A 54 17.63 9.31 -16.21
N THR A 55 16.99 9.56 -15.06
CA THR A 55 15.56 9.91 -14.90
C THR A 55 14.97 10.64 -16.11
N LEU A 56 13.83 10.18 -16.60
CA LEU A 56 13.19 10.65 -17.83
C LEU A 56 11.88 11.38 -17.55
N TYR A 57 11.78 12.59 -18.09
CA TYR A 57 10.55 13.38 -18.16
C TYR A 57 9.95 13.17 -19.56
N CYS A 58 8.82 12.49 -19.62
CA CYS A 58 8.19 12.01 -20.86
C CYS A 58 6.92 12.82 -21.16
N ASP A 59 6.79 13.34 -22.37
CA ASP A 59 5.54 13.93 -22.90
C ASP A 59 4.99 13.02 -24.00
N TYR A 60 3.89 12.33 -23.70
CA TYR A 60 3.14 11.48 -24.62
C TYR A 60 1.90 12.18 -25.21
N SER A 61 1.70 13.47 -24.91
CA SER A 61 0.52 14.24 -25.35
C SER A 61 0.46 14.47 -26.88
N ASP A 62 1.54 14.20 -27.62
CA ASP A 62 1.50 13.96 -29.08
C ASP A 62 2.06 12.55 -29.35
N TYR A 63 1.17 11.60 -29.56
CA TYR A 63 1.53 10.21 -29.86
C TYR A 63 2.44 10.04 -31.07
N ASN A 64 2.32 10.89 -32.09
CA ASN A 64 3.14 10.78 -33.29
C ASN A 64 4.56 11.32 -33.07
N LYS A 65 4.78 12.05 -31.96
CA LYS A 65 6.03 12.70 -31.60
C LYS A 65 6.25 12.65 -30.08
N PRO A 66 6.34 11.45 -29.47
CA PRO A 66 6.61 11.33 -28.05
C PRO A 66 7.97 11.96 -27.74
N ARG A 67 8.08 12.63 -26.60
CA ARG A 67 9.31 13.36 -26.22
C ARG A 67 9.83 12.81 -24.91
N HIS A 68 11.05 12.29 -24.94
CA HIS A 68 11.80 11.90 -23.76
C HIS A 68 12.86 12.96 -23.47
N VAL A 69 12.81 13.56 -22.29
CA VAL A 69 13.76 14.57 -21.83
C VAL A 69 14.46 14.04 -20.59
N ARG A 70 15.78 13.86 -20.66
CA ARG A 70 16.59 13.53 -19.48
C ARG A 70 16.45 14.64 -18.44
N SER A 71 16.25 14.28 -17.17
CA SER A 71 16.03 15.19 -16.05
C SER A 71 16.97 16.41 -16.05
N TYR A 72 18.29 16.19 -16.12
CA TYR A 72 19.29 17.26 -16.11
C TYR A 72 19.24 18.21 -17.34
N MET A 73 18.49 17.85 -18.39
CA MET A 73 18.26 18.69 -19.57
C MET A 73 17.01 19.59 -19.42
N VAL A 74 16.17 19.34 -18.41
CA VAL A 74 15.04 20.20 -18.06
C VAL A 74 15.57 21.50 -17.47
N ARG A 75 15.37 22.59 -18.19
CA ARG A 75 15.85 23.92 -17.78
C ARG A 75 14.94 24.55 -16.74
N ASP A 76 15.52 25.46 -15.96
CA ASP A 76 14.80 26.36 -15.05
C ASP A 76 13.94 25.64 -14.00
N LYS A 77 14.31 24.41 -13.59
CA LYS A 77 13.70 23.66 -12.47
C LYS A 77 13.51 24.55 -11.22
N LEU A 78 12.42 24.34 -10.48
CA LEU A 78 12.16 25.10 -9.24
C LEU A 78 13.28 24.80 -8.25
N TYR A 79 13.53 23.51 -8.04
CA TYR A 79 14.64 22.98 -7.27
C TYR A 79 15.71 22.42 -8.24
N PRO A 80 16.92 23.01 -8.29
CA PRO A 80 17.99 22.47 -9.12
C PRO A 80 18.38 21.06 -8.70
N VAL A 81 18.71 20.22 -9.69
CA VAL A 81 19.26 18.88 -9.48
C VAL A 81 20.74 18.91 -9.83
N GLU A 82 21.58 18.29 -9.01
CA GLU A 82 23.02 18.33 -9.18
C GLU A 82 23.51 17.27 -10.20
N GLY A 83 24.45 17.66 -11.07
CA GLY A 83 25.13 16.74 -11.96
C GLY A 83 24.32 16.27 -13.18
N LYS A 84 24.56 15.01 -13.56
CA LYS A 84 23.89 14.32 -14.69
C LYS A 84 23.32 12.95 -14.29
N HIS A 85 23.25 12.72 -12.98
CA HIS A 85 22.76 11.50 -12.37
C HIS A 85 21.25 11.55 -12.27
N ASP A 86 20.68 10.48 -11.72
CA ASP A 86 19.26 10.36 -11.44
C ASP A 86 18.79 11.38 -10.41
N GLU A 87 17.53 11.80 -10.55
CA GLU A 87 16.77 12.46 -9.51
C GLU A 87 16.30 11.42 -8.53
N ASN A 88 16.54 11.67 -7.25
CA ASN A 88 15.99 10.83 -6.20
C ASN A 88 14.46 10.79 -6.32
N ALA A 89 13.88 9.62 -6.57
CA ALA A 89 12.44 9.47 -6.78
C ALA A 89 11.62 9.68 -5.50
N ALA A 90 12.22 9.43 -4.33
CA ALA A 90 11.65 9.67 -3.01
C ALA A 90 11.74 11.14 -2.55
N ASP A 91 12.49 12.00 -3.23
CA ASP A 91 12.62 13.42 -2.89
C ASP A 91 11.38 14.22 -3.34
N ALA A 92 10.71 14.87 -2.39
CA ALA A 92 9.54 15.70 -2.66
C ALA A 92 9.76 16.77 -3.74
N ARG A 93 10.99 17.27 -3.86
CA ARG A 93 11.39 18.28 -4.85
C ARG A 93 11.37 17.75 -6.28
N SER A 94 11.60 16.46 -6.48
CA SER A 94 11.52 15.78 -7.79
C SER A 94 10.07 15.72 -8.27
N VAL A 95 9.12 15.38 -7.39
CA VAL A 95 7.68 15.42 -7.68
C VAL A 95 7.25 16.85 -8.06
N ILE A 96 7.63 17.85 -7.26
CA ILE A 96 7.29 19.25 -7.53
C ILE A 96 7.88 19.72 -8.87
N ASN A 97 9.15 19.41 -9.15
CA ASN A 97 9.80 19.72 -10.42
C ASN A 97 9.09 19.09 -11.62
N PHE A 98 8.63 17.84 -11.50
CA PHE A 98 7.91 17.14 -12.56
C PHE A 98 6.53 17.74 -12.82
N VAL A 99 5.72 17.98 -11.78
CA VAL A 99 4.38 18.56 -11.94
C VAL A 99 4.47 19.97 -12.52
N ASP A 100 5.36 20.82 -12.01
CA ASP A 100 5.62 22.16 -12.58
C ASP A 100 6.14 22.10 -14.02
N TRP A 101 6.97 21.10 -14.36
CA TRP A 101 7.38 20.89 -15.75
C TRP A 101 6.19 20.62 -16.67
N CYS A 102 5.29 19.71 -16.26
CA CYS A 102 4.07 19.36 -17.00
C CYS A 102 3.16 20.57 -17.21
N VAL A 103 2.85 21.32 -16.15
CA VAL A 103 1.77 22.32 -16.17
C VAL A 103 2.23 23.73 -16.52
N ASN A 104 3.50 24.09 -16.29
CA ASN A 104 4.01 25.45 -16.49
C ASN A 104 5.15 25.57 -17.53
N LYS A 105 5.97 24.53 -17.76
CA LYS A 105 7.23 24.69 -18.53
C LYS A 105 7.29 24.00 -19.88
N VAL A 106 6.67 22.84 -20.06
CA VAL A 106 6.82 22.04 -21.29
C VAL A 106 6.45 22.86 -22.53
N GLY A 107 7.39 22.99 -23.46
CA GLY A 107 7.22 23.83 -24.64
C GLY A 107 6.30 23.17 -25.65
N CYS A 108 5.14 23.77 -25.90
CA CYS A 108 4.09 23.27 -26.78
C CYS A 108 3.99 24.14 -28.04
N GLU A 109 3.61 23.54 -29.17
CA GLU A 109 3.36 24.24 -30.43
C GLU A 109 2.03 23.74 -31.01
N GLU A 110 0.97 24.52 -30.79
CA GLU A 110 -0.40 24.23 -31.26
C GLU A 110 -0.85 25.37 -32.18
N ASP A 111 -1.43 25.03 -33.34
CA ASP A 111 -1.84 25.97 -34.40
C ASP A 111 -0.76 27.01 -34.79
N GLY A 112 0.51 26.60 -34.76
CA GLY A 112 1.67 27.46 -35.05
C GLY A 112 2.00 28.49 -33.97
N LYS A 113 1.35 28.43 -32.80
CA LYS A 113 1.65 29.26 -31.63
C LYS A 113 2.46 28.47 -30.62
N LYS A 114 3.56 29.05 -30.16
CA LYS A 114 4.39 28.49 -29.09
C LYS A 114 3.85 28.92 -27.73
N THR A 115 3.46 27.94 -26.92
CA THR A 115 3.02 28.10 -25.53
C THR A 115 3.96 27.34 -24.59
N ARG A 116 3.80 27.53 -23.28
CA ARG A 116 4.50 26.78 -22.25
C ARG A 116 3.50 26.19 -21.27
N GLY A 117 3.79 24.99 -20.80
CA GLY A 117 2.92 24.25 -19.90
C GLY A 117 1.73 23.63 -20.63
N ARG A 118 1.19 22.55 -20.06
CA ARG A 118 -0.08 21.96 -20.47
C ARG A 118 -1.05 21.98 -19.29
N LYS A 119 -1.63 23.15 -19.05
CA LYS A 119 -2.76 23.30 -18.13
C LYS A 119 -4.02 22.70 -18.75
N ALA A 120 -4.86 22.15 -17.89
CA ALA A 120 -6.15 21.56 -18.18
C ALA A 120 -7.16 22.02 -17.12
N ASP A 121 -8.43 21.63 -17.29
CA ASP A 121 -9.45 21.90 -16.28
C ASP A 121 -9.41 20.85 -15.16
N LYS A 122 -9.09 19.59 -15.51
CA LYS A 122 -8.98 18.45 -14.59
C LYS A 122 -7.56 17.88 -14.51
N TYR A 123 -7.16 17.42 -13.32
CA TYR A 123 -5.82 16.88 -13.07
C TYR A 123 -5.85 15.50 -12.41
N ALA A 124 -5.02 14.60 -12.91
CA ALA A 124 -4.76 13.31 -12.28
C ALA A 124 -3.25 13.18 -12.01
N LEU A 125 -2.88 12.78 -10.79
CA LEU A 125 -1.52 12.44 -10.40
C LEU A 125 -1.53 11.01 -9.85
N ILE A 126 -0.78 10.12 -10.50
CA ILE A 126 -0.73 8.69 -10.18
C ILE A 126 0.72 8.36 -9.81
N PHE A 127 0.95 7.84 -8.61
CA PHE A 127 2.25 7.34 -8.20
C PHE A 127 2.31 5.83 -8.41
N SER A 128 3.46 5.33 -8.84
CA SER A 128 3.74 3.91 -9.06
C SER A 128 5.11 3.57 -8.47
N GLY A 129 5.18 2.49 -7.70
CA GLY A 129 6.37 2.07 -6.96
C GLY A 129 6.04 1.35 -5.67
N HIS A 130 7.05 0.94 -4.91
CA HIS A 130 6.84 0.29 -3.62
C HIS A 130 6.26 1.26 -2.59
N SER A 131 5.35 0.75 -1.76
CA SER A 131 4.81 1.44 -0.60
C SER A 131 4.40 0.44 0.48
N MET A 132 4.50 0.90 1.72
CA MET A 132 3.98 0.25 2.93
C MET A 132 3.04 1.22 3.67
N GLY A 133 2.50 2.21 2.95
CA GLY A 133 1.82 3.36 3.55
C GLY A 133 2.74 4.10 4.53
N PHE A 134 2.29 4.26 5.78
CA PHE A 134 3.08 4.85 6.86
C PHE A 134 3.82 3.79 7.72
N GLN A 135 3.67 2.49 7.42
CA GLN A 135 3.94 1.42 8.39
C GLN A 135 5.40 0.99 8.51
N ASP A 136 6.26 1.42 7.60
CA ASP A 136 7.67 1.04 7.48
C ASP A 136 8.55 2.27 7.11
N ILE A 137 9.76 2.05 6.60
CA ILE A 137 10.77 3.05 6.18
C ILE A 137 10.26 4.19 5.28
N GLY A 138 9.10 4.03 4.63
CA GLY A 138 8.42 5.09 3.87
C GLY A 138 7.81 4.57 2.57
N MET A 139 7.65 5.49 1.63
CA MET A 139 7.07 5.25 0.30
C MET A 139 8.11 5.50 -0.79
N PHE A 140 7.95 4.84 -1.94
CA PHE A 140 8.72 5.11 -3.17
C PHE A 140 10.24 5.03 -2.99
N LYS A 141 10.71 4.02 -2.23
CA LYS A 141 12.13 3.85 -1.93
C LYS A 141 12.97 3.85 -3.20
N ASP A 142 13.98 4.70 -3.19
CA ASP A 142 15.04 4.89 -4.16
C ASP A 142 16.27 4.09 -3.68
N GLU A 143 16.59 2.98 -4.37
CA GLU A 143 17.62 2.03 -3.92
C GLU A 143 19.04 2.54 -4.17
N SER A 144 19.24 3.47 -5.10
CA SER A 144 20.53 4.12 -5.37
C SER A 144 20.95 5.09 -4.27
N SER A 145 19.98 5.74 -3.60
CA SER A 145 20.22 6.66 -2.50
C SER A 145 19.91 6.12 -1.10
N ASP A 146 19.19 4.99 -1.01
CA ASP A 146 18.65 4.42 0.23
C ASP A 146 17.66 5.36 0.97
N VAL A 147 16.92 6.18 0.21
CA VAL A 147 15.94 7.15 0.72
C VAL A 147 14.51 6.68 0.39
N ALA A 148 13.57 6.93 1.32
CA ALA A 148 12.15 6.75 1.11
C ALA A 148 11.38 7.99 1.61
N MET A 149 10.24 8.28 0.98
CA MET A 149 9.42 9.46 1.25
C MET A 149 8.52 9.22 2.47
N GLY A 150 8.48 10.17 3.40
CA GLY A 150 7.58 10.11 4.55
C GLY A 150 6.14 10.51 4.20
N MET A 151 5.14 9.92 4.88
CA MET A 151 3.72 10.24 4.65
C MET A 151 3.39 11.74 4.85
N ARG A 152 3.98 12.37 5.89
CA ARG A 152 3.87 13.82 6.12
C ARG A 152 4.51 14.63 4.99
N GLU A 153 5.72 14.26 4.57
CA GLU A 153 6.42 14.94 3.46
C GLU A 153 5.61 14.84 2.16
N MET A 154 4.95 13.70 1.90
CA MET A 154 4.03 13.55 0.79
C MET A 154 2.78 14.44 0.92
N ASN A 155 2.23 14.63 2.13
CA ASN A 155 1.15 15.59 2.32
C ASN A 155 1.62 17.03 2.05
N ASP A 156 2.74 17.43 2.66
CA ASP A 156 3.32 18.77 2.53
C ASP A 156 3.62 19.13 1.05
N LEU A 157 4.15 18.17 0.26
CA LEU A 157 4.40 18.39 -1.17
C LEU A 157 3.11 18.47 -1.98
N LEU A 158 2.10 17.64 -1.67
CA LEU A 158 0.82 17.65 -2.40
C LEU A 158 0.05 18.94 -2.10
N GLN A 159 0.03 19.38 -0.84
CA GLN A 159 -0.47 20.69 -0.43
C GLN A 159 0.24 21.81 -1.20
N ARG A 160 1.58 21.81 -1.22
CA ARG A 160 2.35 22.81 -1.97
C ARG A 160 2.02 22.83 -3.47
N ILE A 161 1.70 21.69 -4.07
CA ILE A 161 1.32 21.58 -5.48
C ILE A 161 -0.10 22.13 -5.75
N THR A 162 -1.04 21.90 -4.84
CA THR A 162 -2.47 22.20 -5.00
C THR A 162 -2.90 23.56 -4.49
N MET A 163 -2.18 24.15 -3.52
CA MET A 163 -2.50 25.47 -2.94
C MET A 163 -2.63 26.59 -3.97
N THR A 164 -3.65 27.42 -3.75
CA THR A 164 -3.91 28.70 -4.45
C THR A 164 -2.89 29.78 -4.07
N GLU A 165 -2.89 30.90 -4.78
CA GLU A 165 -2.03 32.05 -4.47
C GLU A 165 -2.32 32.61 -3.06
N ASP A 166 -3.59 32.73 -2.68
CA ASP A 166 -4.00 33.23 -1.36
C ASP A 166 -3.58 32.28 -0.23
N GLU A 167 -3.66 30.95 -0.43
CA GLU A 167 -3.23 29.96 0.56
C GLU A 167 -1.71 29.92 0.72
N LEU A 168 -0.94 30.03 -0.38
CA LEU A 168 0.52 30.17 -0.33
C LEU A 168 0.93 31.44 0.42
N ILE A 169 0.24 32.56 0.18
CA ILE A 169 0.46 33.82 0.90
C ILE A 169 0.11 33.66 2.39
N ALA A 170 -1.00 33.01 2.74
CA ALA A 170 -1.42 32.81 4.12
C ALA A 170 -0.47 31.89 4.89
N LYS A 171 -0.04 30.76 4.29
CA LYS A 171 0.95 29.84 4.88
C LYS A 171 2.29 30.54 5.14
N ALA A 172 2.78 31.31 4.16
CA ALA A 172 3.99 32.11 4.30
C ALA A 172 3.88 33.27 5.32
N GLN A 173 2.67 33.65 5.75
CA GLN A 173 2.44 34.61 6.85
C GLN A 173 2.27 33.93 8.21
N ALA A 174 1.88 32.65 8.25
CA ALA A 174 1.68 31.89 9.48
C ALA A 174 2.96 31.24 10.01
N GLU A 175 3.90 30.90 9.12
CA GLU A 175 5.20 30.32 9.47
C GLU A 175 6.24 31.41 9.76
N ASP A 176 6.49 31.70 11.04
CA ASP A 176 7.33 32.81 11.53
C ASP A 176 8.85 32.56 11.34
N THR A 177 9.31 32.34 10.10
CA THR A 177 10.74 32.16 9.78
C THR A 177 11.14 32.62 8.36
N GLU A 178 12.38 33.09 8.23
CA GLU A 178 13.03 33.58 7.00
C GLU A 178 13.24 32.53 5.87
N ILE A 179 12.55 31.38 5.90
CA ILE A 179 12.85 30.22 5.05
C ILE A 179 11.95 30.14 3.79
N VAL A 180 10.71 30.64 3.83
CA VAL A 180 9.69 30.34 2.79
C VAL A 180 9.60 31.41 1.67
N LEU A 181 10.14 32.62 1.87
CA LEU A 181 9.96 33.73 0.93
C LEU A 181 11.07 33.84 -0.13
N ASN A 182 11.17 32.83 -1.00
CA ASN A 182 11.69 33.04 -2.36
C ASN A 182 10.57 32.87 -3.39
N SER A 183 10.70 33.52 -4.56
CA SER A 183 9.64 33.54 -5.58
C SER A 183 9.41 32.22 -6.33
N ARG A 184 10.18 31.17 -6.01
CA ARG A 184 9.96 29.80 -6.51
C ARG A 184 9.04 29.04 -5.56
N ASP A 185 9.23 29.22 -4.26
CA ASP A 185 8.42 28.56 -3.23
C ASP A 185 7.00 29.15 -3.11
N THR A 186 6.77 30.39 -3.55
CA THR A 186 5.43 31.01 -3.60
C THR A 186 4.74 30.94 -4.96
N GLY A 187 5.33 30.29 -5.96
CA GLY A 187 4.74 30.16 -7.29
C GLY A 187 3.62 29.10 -7.36
N VAL A 188 2.41 29.49 -7.77
CA VAL A 188 1.29 28.55 -7.99
C VAL A 188 1.63 27.51 -9.06
N ILE A 189 1.47 26.24 -8.73
CA ILE A 189 1.69 25.11 -9.65
C ILE A 189 0.36 24.72 -10.30
N LEU A 190 -0.52 24.04 -9.56
CA LEU A 190 -1.89 23.76 -9.98
C LEU A 190 -2.84 24.87 -9.56
N GLY A 191 -2.85 25.23 -8.27
CA GLY A 191 -3.81 26.19 -7.71
C GLY A 191 -5.23 25.64 -7.54
N GLN A 192 -5.37 24.31 -7.50
CA GLN A 192 -6.59 23.60 -7.13
C GLN A 192 -6.26 22.15 -6.70
N PRO A 193 -7.14 21.47 -5.93
CA PRO A 193 -7.03 20.05 -5.65
C PRO A 193 -7.04 19.18 -6.92
N LEU A 194 -6.35 18.03 -6.85
CA LEU A 194 -6.39 17.00 -7.89
C LEU A 194 -7.81 16.44 -8.03
N ASP A 195 -8.23 16.09 -9.23
CA ASP A 195 -9.47 15.32 -9.42
C ASP A 195 -9.24 13.86 -9.03
N ILE A 196 -8.09 13.28 -9.43
CA ILE A 196 -7.70 11.91 -9.11
C ILE A 196 -6.29 11.89 -8.52
N LEU A 197 -6.16 11.40 -7.29
CA LEU A 197 -4.90 10.91 -6.72
C LEU A 197 -4.88 9.37 -6.83
N GLY A 198 -3.89 8.81 -7.52
CA GLY A 198 -3.79 7.37 -7.74
C GLY A 198 -2.55 6.76 -7.11
N PHE A 199 -2.70 5.56 -6.54
CA PHE A 199 -1.61 4.78 -5.97
C PHE A 199 -1.55 3.37 -6.60
N ASP A 200 -0.67 3.23 -7.60
CA ASP A 200 -0.21 1.97 -8.16
C ASP A 200 0.88 1.36 -7.26
N SER A 201 0.47 1.14 -6.00
CA SER A 201 1.31 0.76 -4.87
C SER A 201 0.50 -0.01 -3.83
N CYS A 202 1.16 -0.89 -3.08
CA CYS A 202 0.54 -1.67 -2.02
C CYS A 202 0.07 -0.80 -0.84
N VAL A 203 -1.01 -1.22 -0.18
CA VAL A 203 -1.45 -0.73 1.15
C VAL A 203 -1.60 0.79 1.24
N MET A 204 -2.22 1.39 0.23
CA MET A 204 -2.53 2.84 0.22
C MET A 204 -4.00 3.15 0.50
N SER A 205 -4.86 2.13 0.48
CA SER A 205 -6.30 2.23 0.74
C SER A 205 -6.61 2.08 2.24
N MET A 206 -5.90 2.85 3.10
CA MET A 206 -6.12 2.94 4.55
C MET A 206 -6.87 4.22 4.91
N LEU A 207 -7.80 4.17 5.87
CA LEU A 207 -8.57 5.33 6.33
C LEU A 207 -7.66 6.50 6.72
N GLU A 208 -6.57 6.20 7.42
CA GLU A 208 -5.62 7.19 7.90
C GLU A 208 -4.83 7.86 6.77
N VAL A 209 -4.56 7.11 5.70
CA VAL A 209 -3.86 7.61 4.50
C VAL A 209 -4.79 8.48 3.65
N GLY A 210 -6.03 8.07 3.42
CA GLY A 210 -6.98 8.93 2.69
C GLY A 210 -7.32 10.19 3.46
N TYR A 211 -7.42 10.13 4.80
CA TYR A 211 -7.67 11.29 5.63
C TYR A 211 -6.52 12.32 5.54
N GLN A 212 -5.27 11.85 5.46
CA GLN A 212 -4.10 12.68 5.22
C GLN A 212 -4.19 13.50 3.92
N PHE A 213 -4.85 12.96 2.87
CA PHE A 213 -4.94 13.58 1.55
C PHE A 213 -6.29 14.24 1.23
N LYS A 214 -7.20 14.36 2.22
CA LYS A 214 -8.59 14.81 2.00
C LYS A 214 -8.72 16.21 1.38
N GLU A 215 -7.77 17.10 1.67
CA GLU A 215 -7.76 18.49 1.19
C GLU A 215 -7.06 18.67 -0.18
N VAL A 216 -6.20 17.72 -0.57
CA VAL A 216 -5.36 17.84 -1.79
C VAL A 216 -5.95 17.14 -3.02
N ALA A 217 -6.96 16.29 -2.84
CA ALA A 217 -7.62 15.58 -3.93
C ALA A 217 -9.13 15.41 -3.69
N LYS A 218 -9.90 15.32 -4.78
CA LYS A 218 -11.36 15.05 -4.74
C LYS A 218 -11.63 13.56 -4.61
N THR A 219 -10.91 12.75 -5.38
CA THR A 219 -11.00 11.29 -5.34
C THR A 219 -9.64 10.64 -5.22
N MET A 220 -9.59 9.51 -4.51
CA MET A 220 -8.42 8.65 -4.40
C MET A 220 -8.71 7.28 -5.00
N ILE A 221 -7.70 6.64 -5.58
CA ILE A 221 -7.76 5.26 -6.09
C ILE A 221 -6.57 4.48 -5.57
N ALA A 222 -6.82 3.38 -4.83
CA ALA A 222 -5.79 2.62 -4.13
C ALA A 222 -6.21 1.16 -3.86
N SER A 223 -5.24 0.34 -3.43
CA SER A 223 -5.44 -1.03 -2.94
C SER A 223 -5.21 -1.10 -1.42
N GLU A 224 -6.05 -1.85 -0.71
CA GLU A 224 -5.93 -2.21 0.71
C GLU A 224 -4.81 -3.24 0.90
N GLY A 225 -4.72 -4.18 -0.04
CA GLY A 225 -3.72 -5.24 -0.07
C GLY A 225 -2.52 -4.94 -0.95
N SER A 226 -2.10 -5.96 -1.71
CA SER A 226 -0.91 -5.92 -2.56
C SER A 226 -1.30 -5.75 -4.02
N VAL A 227 -0.65 -4.80 -4.70
CA VAL A 227 -0.74 -4.63 -6.16
C VAL A 227 0.31 -5.55 -6.83
N PRO A 228 0.01 -6.21 -7.97
CA PRO A 228 1.01 -7.01 -8.69
C PRO A 228 2.17 -6.15 -9.23
N ASN A 229 3.38 -6.71 -9.37
CA ASN A 229 4.56 -5.98 -9.90
C ASN A 229 4.32 -5.32 -11.28
N ALA A 230 3.49 -5.95 -12.13
CA ALA A 230 3.09 -5.40 -13.43
C ALA A 230 2.21 -4.12 -13.34
N GLY A 231 1.83 -3.73 -12.12
CA GLY A 231 1.12 -2.51 -11.80
C GLY A 231 -0.30 -2.42 -12.36
N TRP A 232 -0.77 -1.19 -12.52
CA TRP A 232 -2.07 -0.88 -13.08
C TRP A 232 -2.11 -1.14 -14.59
N THR A 233 -3.28 -1.57 -15.08
CA THR A 233 -3.51 -1.70 -16.53
C THR A 233 -3.75 -0.32 -17.16
N TYR A 234 -2.70 0.52 -17.24
CA TYR A 234 -2.76 1.92 -17.67
C TYR A 234 -3.51 2.13 -19.00
N ALA A 235 -3.39 1.18 -19.93
CA ALA A 235 -4.13 1.24 -21.19
C ALA A 235 -5.65 1.32 -21.00
N LYS A 236 -6.21 0.64 -19.99
CA LYS A 236 -7.65 0.70 -19.68
C LYS A 236 -8.02 2.02 -19.01
N LEU A 237 -7.23 2.46 -18.03
CA LEU A 237 -7.40 3.74 -17.31
C LEU A 237 -7.45 4.93 -18.29
N LEU A 238 -6.37 5.09 -19.05
CA LEU A 238 -6.18 6.21 -19.96
C LEU A 238 -7.15 6.13 -21.15
N GLY A 239 -7.54 4.92 -21.56
CA GLY A 239 -8.52 4.71 -22.63
C GLY A 239 -9.93 5.17 -22.22
N ASN A 240 -10.34 4.96 -20.98
CA ASN A 240 -11.64 5.40 -20.47
C ASN A 240 -11.69 6.92 -20.30
N LEU A 241 -10.62 7.51 -19.73
CA LEU A 241 -10.49 8.95 -19.50
C LEU A 241 -10.58 9.79 -20.79
N ALA A 242 -10.15 9.26 -21.93
CA ALA A 242 -10.14 10.00 -23.19
C ALA A 242 -11.24 9.65 -24.20
N LYS A 243 -11.82 8.44 -24.14
CA LYS A 243 -12.97 8.07 -24.98
C LYS A 243 -14.23 8.86 -24.62
N LYS A 244 -14.35 9.26 -23.35
CA LYS A 244 -15.49 10.01 -22.81
C LYS A 244 -15.30 11.51 -23.05
N SER A 245 -16.05 12.07 -24.00
CA SER A 245 -16.09 13.52 -24.24
C SER A 245 -17.32 14.17 -23.62
N GLY A 246 -17.11 15.20 -22.79
CA GLY A 246 -18.16 15.98 -22.13
C GLY A 246 -18.16 15.82 -20.61
N ASP A 247 -19.20 16.35 -19.96
CA ASP A 247 -19.41 16.29 -18.51
C ASP A 247 -19.81 14.88 -18.03
N VAL A 248 -18.89 13.92 -18.16
CA VAL A 248 -19.00 12.66 -17.42
C VAL A 248 -18.59 12.93 -15.96
N PRO A 249 -19.41 12.51 -14.97
CA PRO A 249 -19.05 12.57 -13.57
C PRO A 249 -17.68 11.95 -13.27
N LEU A 250 -16.98 12.55 -12.31
CA LEU A 250 -15.70 12.03 -11.83
C LEU A 250 -15.88 10.64 -11.22
N GLU A 251 -16.96 10.45 -10.45
CA GLU A 251 -17.40 9.17 -9.86
C GLU A 251 -17.51 8.04 -10.90
N ASP A 252 -18.26 8.25 -11.99
CA ASP A 252 -18.39 7.29 -13.09
C ASP A 252 -17.05 6.94 -13.75
N THR A 253 -16.11 7.88 -13.72
CA THR A 253 -14.79 7.73 -14.35
C THR A 253 -13.87 6.85 -13.50
N VAL A 254 -13.83 7.10 -12.19
CA VAL A 254 -13.02 6.31 -11.24
C VAL A 254 -13.64 4.94 -10.97
N ALA A 255 -14.98 4.84 -10.92
CA ALA A 255 -15.68 3.56 -10.82
C ALA A 255 -15.41 2.66 -12.05
N GLU A 256 -15.42 3.22 -13.27
CA GLU A 256 -15.11 2.45 -14.47
C GLU A 256 -13.63 2.01 -14.51
N PHE A 257 -12.70 2.80 -13.95
CA PHE A 257 -11.32 2.36 -13.76
C PHE A 257 -11.25 1.14 -12.84
N VAL A 258 -11.77 1.23 -11.61
CA VAL A 258 -11.72 0.13 -10.63
C VAL A 258 -12.34 -1.13 -11.22
N ALA A 259 -13.53 -1.03 -11.80
CA ALA A 259 -14.20 -2.15 -12.45
C ALA A 259 -13.41 -2.69 -13.66
N GLY A 260 -12.72 -1.81 -14.40
CA GLY A 260 -11.87 -2.16 -15.54
C GLY A 260 -10.59 -2.89 -15.15
N PHE A 261 -9.95 -2.46 -14.05
CA PHE A 261 -8.78 -3.07 -13.43
C PHE A 261 -9.11 -4.44 -12.87
N VAL A 262 -10.13 -4.56 -12.01
CA VAL A 262 -10.53 -5.85 -11.40
C VAL A 262 -10.81 -6.90 -12.48
N ARG A 263 -11.58 -6.55 -13.53
CA ARG A 263 -11.82 -7.41 -14.71
C ARG A 263 -10.58 -7.72 -15.56
N SER A 264 -9.45 -7.01 -15.41
CA SER A 264 -8.16 -7.44 -15.98
C SER A 264 -7.65 -8.69 -15.27
N GLN A 265 -7.75 -8.68 -13.93
CA GLN A 265 -6.99 -9.56 -13.07
C GLN A 265 -7.60 -10.95 -12.96
N ASP A 266 -8.86 -11.13 -13.40
CA ASP A 266 -9.51 -12.44 -13.55
C ASP A 266 -8.63 -13.46 -14.29
N SER A 267 -7.91 -13.04 -15.34
CA SER A 267 -6.99 -13.93 -16.09
C SER A 267 -5.75 -14.33 -15.30
N TYR A 268 -5.32 -13.50 -14.34
CA TYR A 268 -4.15 -13.72 -13.50
C TYR A 268 -4.46 -14.57 -12.26
N THR A 269 -5.75 -14.76 -11.93
CA THR A 269 -6.18 -15.71 -10.87
C THR A 269 -5.74 -17.15 -11.15
N ILE A 270 -5.57 -17.52 -12.43
CA ILE A 270 -5.00 -18.81 -12.86
C ILE A 270 -3.55 -18.96 -12.37
N GLY A 271 -2.80 -17.86 -12.30
CA GLY A 271 -1.45 -17.79 -11.72
C GLY A 271 -1.41 -17.62 -10.20
N GLY A 272 -2.54 -17.77 -9.50
CA GLY A 272 -2.64 -17.59 -8.04
C GLY A 272 -2.60 -16.13 -7.58
N VAL A 273 -2.60 -15.16 -8.50
CA VAL A 273 -2.61 -13.73 -8.15
C VAL A 273 -4.04 -13.32 -7.77
N ALA A 274 -4.16 -12.68 -6.61
CA ALA A 274 -5.38 -12.00 -6.19
C ALA A 274 -5.10 -10.49 -6.07
N VAL A 275 -6.13 -9.67 -6.26
CA VAL A 275 -6.08 -8.21 -6.14
C VAL A 275 -7.33 -7.68 -5.47
N ASP A 276 -7.21 -6.48 -4.91
CA ASP A 276 -8.30 -5.58 -4.56
C ASP A 276 -8.02 -4.20 -5.17
N MET A 277 -9.04 -3.37 -5.30
CA MET A 277 -8.91 -1.97 -5.73
C MET A 277 -10.19 -1.22 -5.36
N ALA A 278 -10.04 0.01 -4.87
CA ALA A 278 -11.17 0.89 -4.57
C ALA A 278 -10.95 2.33 -5.08
N ALA A 279 -12.05 3.04 -5.30
CA ALA A 279 -12.09 4.46 -5.59
C ALA A 279 -13.00 5.17 -4.58
N TRP A 280 -12.54 6.28 -4.02
CA TRP A 280 -13.18 6.98 -2.91
C TRP A 280 -13.51 8.43 -3.26
N ASP A 281 -14.57 8.98 -2.68
CA ASP A 281 -14.81 10.41 -2.56
C ASP A 281 -14.23 10.91 -1.24
N LEU A 282 -13.14 11.69 -1.32
CA LEU A 282 -12.41 12.15 -0.15
C LEU A 282 -13.20 13.17 0.69
N SER A 283 -14.18 13.87 0.09
CA SER A 283 -15.05 14.82 0.80
C SER A 283 -15.96 14.16 1.85
N LYS A 284 -16.01 12.82 1.89
CA LYS A 284 -16.81 12.04 2.83
C LYS A 284 -16.03 11.58 4.06
N LEU A 285 -14.71 11.72 4.07
CA LEU A 285 -13.86 11.17 5.12
C LEU A 285 -14.04 11.85 6.49
N ASP A 286 -14.39 13.14 6.55
CA ASP A 286 -14.74 13.78 7.83
C ASP A 286 -16.00 13.17 8.46
N GLY A 287 -17.01 12.86 7.64
CA GLY A 287 -18.24 12.19 8.10
C GLY A 287 -17.96 10.76 8.58
N LEU A 288 -17.15 10.01 7.82
CA LEU A 288 -16.72 8.66 8.20
C LEU A 288 -15.90 8.67 9.50
N ASN A 289 -14.90 9.54 9.61
CA ASN A 289 -14.06 9.67 10.80
C ASN A 289 -14.89 10.10 12.03
N THR A 290 -15.89 10.98 11.85
CA THR A 290 -16.78 11.41 12.94
C THR A 290 -17.61 10.25 13.50
N GLU A 291 -18.14 9.36 12.68
CA GLU A 291 -18.86 8.16 13.18
C GLU A 291 -17.90 7.11 13.73
N PHE A 292 -16.71 6.96 13.14
CA PHE A 292 -15.67 6.03 13.61
C PHE A 292 -15.09 6.44 14.98
N TYR A 293 -14.98 7.73 15.24
CA TYR A 293 -14.62 8.27 16.56
C TYR A 293 -15.62 7.86 17.64
N LYS A 294 -16.93 7.89 17.36
CA LYS A 294 -17.96 7.46 18.33
C LYS A 294 -17.88 5.96 18.63
N LEU A 295 -17.64 5.14 17.59
CA LEU A 295 -17.36 3.71 17.76
C LEU A 295 -16.13 3.50 18.67
N THR A 296 -15.06 4.26 18.43
CA THR A 296 -13.83 4.20 19.21
C THR A 296 -14.05 4.56 20.69
N ASP A 297 -14.79 5.63 20.98
CA ASP A 297 -15.09 6.06 22.35
C ASP A 297 -15.90 4.99 23.10
N ALA A 298 -16.93 4.40 22.47
CA ALA A 298 -17.69 3.30 23.04
C ALA A 298 -16.84 2.03 23.30
N LEU A 299 -15.86 1.75 22.43
CA LEU A 299 -14.88 0.68 22.64
C LEU A 299 -13.91 0.97 23.79
N LEU A 300 -13.51 2.23 24.00
CA LEU A 300 -12.69 2.65 25.14
C LEU A 300 -13.46 2.49 26.47
N GLN A 301 -14.73 2.90 26.50
CA GLN A 301 -15.62 2.77 27.67
C GLN A 301 -15.75 1.31 28.14
N CYS A 302 -15.78 0.34 27.21
CA CYS A 302 -15.79 -1.10 27.54
C CYS A 302 -14.59 -1.56 28.37
N PHE A 303 -13.49 -0.81 28.37
CA PHE A 303 -12.23 -1.16 29.03
C PHE A 303 -11.86 -0.25 30.21
N GLU A 304 -12.79 0.56 30.73
CA GLU A 304 -12.57 1.39 31.91
C GLU A 304 -12.43 0.56 33.20
N GLU A 305 -13.41 -0.29 33.50
CA GLU A 305 -13.40 -1.14 34.71
C GLU A 305 -12.77 -2.51 34.44
N LYS A 306 -11.48 -2.64 34.75
CA LYS A 306 -10.72 -3.89 34.58
C LYS A 306 -11.30 -5.04 35.40
N GLY A 307 -11.73 -6.10 34.70
CA GLY A 307 -12.31 -7.30 35.32
C GLY A 307 -13.83 -7.31 35.39
N SER A 308 -14.51 -6.23 34.98
CA SER A 308 -15.97 -6.21 34.79
C SER A 308 -16.44 -7.29 33.79
N THR A 309 -17.76 -7.52 33.71
CA THR A 309 -18.32 -8.45 32.72
C THR A 309 -18.08 -7.94 31.31
N ILE A 310 -18.35 -6.66 31.05
CA ILE A 310 -18.19 -6.07 29.71
C ILE A 310 -16.73 -6.11 29.24
N TYR A 311 -15.76 -5.74 30.09
CA TYR A 311 -14.32 -5.80 29.78
C TYR A 311 -13.91 -7.19 29.27
N ARG A 312 -14.25 -8.24 30.03
CA ARG A 312 -13.82 -9.63 29.72
C ARG A 312 -14.53 -10.23 28.52
N GLN A 313 -15.73 -9.76 28.18
CA GLN A 313 -16.41 -10.21 26.97
C GLN A 313 -15.93 -9.42 25.75
N MET A 314 -15.69 -8.11 25.87
CA MET A 314 -15.19 -7.29 24.77
C MET A 314 -13.74 -7.60 24.39
N GLU A 315 -12.89 -8.01 25.35
CA GLU A 315 -11.59 -8.64 25.09
C GLU A 315 -11.73 -9.82 24.12
N ARG A 316 -12.69 -10.73 24.38
CA ARG A 316 -12.92 -11.93 23.56
C ARG A 316 -13.55 -11.59 22.21
N VAL A 317 -14.53 -10.69 22.20
CA VAL A 317 -15.20 -10.24 20.98
C VAL A 317 -14.17 -9.61 20.04
N LEU A 318 -13.36 -8.66 20.50
CA LEU A 318 -12.37 -7.99 19.65
C LEU A 318 -11.27 -8.95 19.16
N LEU A 319 -10.81 -9.89 19.99
CA LEU A 319 -9.88 -10.94 19.53
C LEU A 319 -10.51 -11.84 18.45
N GLN A 320 -11.79 -12.21 18.60
CA GLN A 320 -12.53 -13.04 17.65
C GLN A 320 -12.86 -12.29 16.34
N VAL A 321 -13.22 -11.01 16.44
CA VAL A 321 -13.47 -10.14 15.28
C VAL A 321 -12.16 -9.96 14.50
N HIS A 322 -11.08 -9.56 15.17
CA HIS A 322 -9.79 -9.35 14.53
C HIS A 322 -9.30 -10.63 13.83
N TRP A 323 -9.45 -11.80 14.46
CA TRP A 323 -9.07 -13.09 13.85
C TRP A 323 -9.88 -13.47 12.60
N LYS A 324 -11.16 -13.06 12.53
CA LYS A 324 -12.04 -13.38 11.40
C LYS A 324 -11.96 -12.36 10.26
N CYS A 325 -11.57 -11.13 10.59
CA CYS A 325 -11.62 -10.01 9.67
C CYS A 325 -10.65 -10.20 8.50
N GLN A 326 -11.05 -9.76 7.32
CA GLN A 326 -10.14 -9.57 6.19
C GLN A 326 -8.96 -8.71 6.62
N ALA A 327 -7.76 -9.28 6.51
CA ALA A 327 -6.52 -8.66 6.92
C ALA A 327 -5.58 -8.42 5.75
N TYR A 328 -4.70 -7.43 5.89
CA TYR A 328 -3.70 -7.02 4.92
C TYR A 328 -2.33 -6.82 5.60
N MET A 329 -1.28 -6.71 4.78
CA MET A 329 0.07 -6.33 5.21
C MET A 329 0.62 -7.10 6.43
N TYR A 330 0.62 -8.45 6.36
CA TYR A 330 1.01 -9.33 7.47
C TYR A 330 0.22 -9.10 8.77
N GLU A 331 -1.11 -8.96 8.66
CA GLU A 331 -2.02 -8.77 9.81
C GLU A 331 -1.75 -7.46 10.59
N GLN A 332 -1.32 -6.42 9.86
CA GLN A 332 -1.18 -5.07 10.40
C GLN A 332 -2.40 -4.18 10.17
N ASN A 333 -3.18 -4.45 9.11
CA ASN A 333 -4.41 -3.74 8.78
C ASN A 333 -5.58 -4.71 8.64
N VAL A 334 -6.77 -4.21 8.96
CA VAL A 334 -8.05 -4.91 8.78
C VAL A 334 -8.97 -4.14 7.85
N ASP A 335 -9.87 -4.80 7.14
CA ASP A 335 -10.96 -4.13 6.40
C ASP A 335 -11.94 -3.46 7.38
N LEU A 336 -12.21 -2.16 7.19
CA LEU A 336 -13.06 -1.38 8.10
C LEU A 336 -14.54 -1.83 8.06
N GLY A 337 -15.01 -2.28 6.89
CA GLY A 337 -16.38 -2.75 6.69
C GLY A 337 -16.62 -4.10 7.35
N ASP A 338 -15.78 -5.08 7.06
CA ASP A 338 -15.83 -6.43 7.63
C ASP A 338 -15.61 -6.38 9.14
N PHE A 339 -14.68 -5.54 9.64
CA PHE A 339 -14.52 -5.28 11.07
C PHE A 339 -15.83 -4.81 11.72
N CYS A 340 -16.52 -3.84 11.11
CA CYS A 340 -17.79 -3.33 11.65
C CYS A 340 -18.95 -4.34 11.54
N GLU A 341 -19.05 -5.10 10.45
CA GLU A 341 -20.08 -6.13 10.27
C GLU A 341 -19.89 -7.29 11.27
N LEU A 342 -18.65 -7.75 11.47
CA LEU A 342 -18.29 -8.76 12.45
C LEU A 342 -18.50 -8.27 13.89
N LEU A 343 -17.99 -7.09 14.25
CA LEU A 343 -18.13 -6.52 15.60
C LEU A 343 -19.60 -6.35 15.99
N LYS A 344 -20.42 -5.78 15.08
CA LYS A 344 -21.87 -5.70 15.26
C LYS A 344 -22.50 -7.06 15.48
N ALA A 345 -22.15 -8.07 14.69
CA ALA A 345 -22.74 -9.41 14.79
C ALA A 345 -22.44 -10.07 16.14
N GLU A 346 -21.20 -9.98 16.62
CA GLU A 346 -20.78 -10.52 17.91
C GLU A 346 -21.44 -9.76 19.08
N CYS A 347 -21.48 -8.42 19.06
CA CYS A 347 -22.21 -7.62 20.06
C CYS A 347 -23.71 -8.00 20.11
N VAL A 348 -24.36 -8.18 18.96
CA VAL A 348 -25.78 -8.60 18.85
C VAL A 348 -26.02 -10.04 19.30
N SER A 349 -25.01 -10.93 19.23
CA SER A 349 -25.09 -12.26 19.87
C SER A 349 -24.97 -12.13 21.38
N LEU A 350 -23.95 -11.44 21.85
CA LEU A 350 -23.64 -11.26 23.27
C LEU A 350 -24.79 -10.60 24.05
N MET A 351 -25.48 -9.62 23.46
CA MET A 351 -26.69 -9.00 24.04
C MET A 351 -27.84 -9.97 24.30
N LYS A 352 -27.90 -11.13 23.63
CA LYS A 352 -28.93 -12.16 23.86
C LYS A 352 -28.52 -13.15 24.95
N GLU A 353 -27.21 -13.26 25.20
CA GLU A 353 -26.62 -14.14 26.20
C GLU A 353 -26.53 -13.47 27.57
N LEU A 354 -26.25 -12.16 27.61
CA LEU A 354 -26.20 -11.35 28.81
C LEU A 354 -27.60 -10.87 29.22
N GLN A 355 -27.97 -11.14 30.48
CA GLN A 355 -29.20 -10.63 31.12
C GLN A 355 -28.82 -9.56 32.16
N ASP A 356 -28.07 -8.55 31.72
CA ASP A 356 -27.37 -7.56 32.56
C ASP A 356 -27.59 -6.14 32.03
N ASP A 357 -27.53 -5.14 32.91
CA ASP A 357 -27.77 -3.73 32.56
C ASP A 357 -26.70 -3.17 31.59
N ASN A 358 -25.53 -3.81 31.53
CA ASN A 358 -24.40 -3.51 30.63
C ASN A 358 -24.70 -3.80 29.13
N VAL A 359 -25.91 -4.23 28.78
CA VAL A 359 -26.36 -4.47 27.40
C VAL A 359 -26.47 -3.17 26.58
N SER A 360 -26.62 -1.99 27.21
CA SER A 360 -26.74 -0.71 26.50
C SER A 360 -25.50 -0.40 25.63
N LEU A 361 -24.30 -0.54 26.17
CA LEU A 361 -23.05 -0.21 25.49
C LEU A 361 -22.79 -1.13 24.28
N LEU A 362 -23.20 -2.40 24.35
CA LEU A 362 -23.19 -3.32 23.20
C LEU A 362 -24.16 -2.89 22.09
N GLY A 363 -25.30 -2.32 22.47
CA GLY A 363 -26.27 -1.74 21.54
C GLY A 363 -25.77 -0.45 20.89
N GLU A 364 -25.05 0.37 21.64
CA GLU A 364 -24.39 1.58 21.14
C GLU A 364 -23.28 1.22 20.14
N ILE A 365 -22.39 0.28 20.48
CA ILE A 365 -21.36 -0.22 19.55
C ILE A 365 -21.99 -0.75 18.26
N ALA A 366 -23.02 -1.61 18.35
CA ALA A 366 -23.73 -2.14 17.19
C ALA A 366 -24.36 -1.02 16.32
N THR A 367 -24.83 0.06 16.95
CA THR A 367 -25.39 1.24 16.26
C THR A 367 -24.29 2.07 15.59
N PHE A 368 -23.16 2.29 16.25
CA PHE A 368 -22.02 3.01 15.66
C PHE A 368 -21.36 2.23 14.51
N CYS A 369 -21.30 0.90 14.59
CA CYS A 369 -20.93 0.06 13.44
C CYS A 369 -21.86 0.29 12.24
N ASP A 370 -23.18 0.39 12.44
CA ASP A 370 -24.11 0.72 11.36
C ASP A 370 -23.91 2.14 10.81
N SER A 371 -23.62 3.13 11.66
CA SER A 371 -23.26 4.48 11.23
C SER A 371 -21.99 4.49 10.37
N VAL A 372 -20.93 3.82 10.82
CA VAL A 372 -19.66 3.69 10.09
C VAL A 372 -19.88 3.00 8.75
N LEU A 373 -20.63 1.89 8.71
CA LEU A 373 -20.99 1.20 7.47
C LEU A 373 -21.84 2.07 6.53
N GLY A 374 -22.68 2.95 7.07
CA GLY A 374 -23.42 3.94 6.29
C GLY A 374 -22.52 4.99 5.64
N GLN A 375 -21.58 5.55 6.40
CA GLN A 375 -20.60 6.52 5.87
C GLN A 375 -19.61 5.87 4.90
N LEU A 376 -19.16 4.64 5.18
CA LEU A 376 -18.26 3.87 4.32
C LEU A 376 -18.88 3.64 2.92
N ARG A 377 -20.16 3.25 2.86
CA ARG A 377 -20.92 3.10 1.60
C ARG A 377 -21.20 4.43 0.88
N SER A 378 -21.00 5.57 1.55
CA SER A 378 -21.08 6.92 0.94
C SER A 378 -19.72 7.42 0.45
N ALA A 379 -18.62 7.02 1.12
CA ALA A 379 -17.25 7.38 0.77
C ALA A 379 -16.68 6.51 -0.35
N VAL A 380 -16.96 5.20 -0.36
CA VAL A 380 -16.48 4.27 -1.39
C VAL A 380 -17.39 4.33 -2.61
N ILE A 381 -16.89 4.92 -3.69
CA ILE A 381 -17.58 5.04 -4.99
C ILE A 381 -17.70 3.65 -5.62
N LEU A 382 -16.60 2.87 -5.59
CA LEU A 382 -16.59 1.46 -5.93
C LEU A 382 -15.42 0.77 -5.24
N SER A 383 -15.65 -0.44 -4.73
CA SER A 383 -14.61 -1.41 -4.37
C SER A 383 -14.83 -2.70 -5.18
N GLY A 384 -13.76 -3.45 -5.44
CA GLY A 384 -13.84 -4.78 -6.02
C GLY A 384 -12.52 -5.55 -5.88
N PHE A 385 -12.65 -6.87 -5.97
CA PHE A 385 -11.52 -7.80 -5.87
C PHE A 385 -11.57 -8.85 -6.98
N SER A 386 -10.44 -9.49 -7.25
CA SER A 386 -10.36 -10.71 -8.06
C SER A 386 -9.42 -11.72 -7.38
N GLY A 387 -9.74 -13.01 -7.47
CA GLY A 387 -9.07 -14.07 -6.72
C GLY A 387 -9.55 -14.22 -5.26
N GLY A 388 -9.04 -15.23 -4.57
CA GLY A 388 -9.58 -15.68 -3.27
C GLY A 388 -9.05 -14.98 -2.02
N LYS A 389 -8.02 -14.13 -2.13
CA LYS A 389 -7.32 -13.56 -0.96
C LYS A 389 -8.05 -12.36 -0.31
N TYR A 390 -8.85 -11.65 -1.08
CA TYR A 390 -9.40 -10.33 -0.74
C TYR A 390 -10.94 -10.31 -0.85
N GLN A 391 -11.59 -11.41 -0.45
CA GLN A 391 -13.02 -11.64 -0.70
C GLN A 391 -13.97 -10.77 0.12
N TYR A 392 -13.47 -10.12 1.18
CA TYR A 392 -14.25 -9.22 2.03
C TYR A 392 -13.69 -7.79 2.05
N SER A 393 -12.97 -7.40 0.98
CA SER A 393 -12.53 -6.03 0.77
C SER A 393 -13.69 -5.10 0.42
N ASN A 394 -14.02 -4.19 1.35
CA ASN A 394 -15.02 -3.14 1.22
C ASN A 394 -14.44 -1.81 0.74
N GLY A 395 -13.11 -1.73 0.59
CA GLY A 395 -12.39 -0.65 -0.09
C GLY A 395 -11.60 0.27 0.82
N ILE A 396 -11.83 0.23 2.14
CA ILE A 396 -11.10 1.02 3.14
C ILE A 396 -10.63 0.07 4.25
N SER A 397 -9.31 -0.01 4.41
CA SER A 397 -8.67 -0.68 5.54
C SER A 397 -8.36 0.30 6.68
N LEU A 398 -8.03 -0.25 7.85
CA LEU A 398 -7.77 0.45 9.10
C LEU A 398 -6.54 -0.16 9.78
N PHE A 399 -5.67 0.67 10.38
CA PHE A 399 -4.54 0.16 11.15
C PHE A 399 -5.00 -0.52 12.43
N PHE A 400 -4.87 -1.84 12.48
CA PHE A 400 -5.13 -2.62 13.68
C PHE A 400 -4.11 -3.74 13.76
N PRO A 401 -2.90 -3.46 14.26
CA PRO A 401 -1.83 -4.45 14.26
C PRO A 401 -2.05 -5.55 15.30
N TRP A 402 -1.71 -6.79 14.94
CA TRP A 402 -1.89 -7.97 15.80
C TRP A 402 -1.12 -7.94 17.14
N SER A 403 -0.12 -7.07 17.28
CA SER A 403 0.74 -7.02 18.47
C SER A 403 1.21 -5.62 18.82
N LEU A 404 1.55 -5.42 20.10
CA LEU A 404 2.21 -4.21 20.57
C LEU A 404 3.51 -3.93 19.80
N THR A 405 4.31 -4.96 19.49
CA THR A 405 5.57 -4.78 18.73
C THR A 405 5.32 -4.21 17.35
N ALA A 406 4.32 -4.72 16.62
CA ALA A 406 3.95 -4.20 15.30
C ALA A 406 3.44 -2.75 15.39
N TYR A 407 2.67 -2.42 16.44
CA TYR A 407 2.31 -1.02 16.71
C TYR A 407 3.54 -0.13 16.98
N GLU A 408 4.47 -0.54 17.84
CA GLU A 408 5.64 0.28 18.21
C GLU A 408 6.55 0.58 17.01
N VAL A 409 6.67 -0.35 16.05
CA VAL A 409 7.47 -0.16 14.81
C VAL A 409 6.89 0.96 13.94
N SER A 410 5.57 1.01 13.76
CA SER A 410 4.91 2.05 12.95
C SER A 410 4.50 3.29 13.75
N ARG A 411 4.63 3.28 15.09
CA ARG A 411 4.06 4.27 16.01
C ARG A 411 4.48 5.70 15.67
N GLU A 412 5.76 5.93 15.43
CA GLU A 412 6.29 7.28 15.27
C GLU A 412 5.74 7.94 13.99
N ASN A 413 5.63 7.18 12.90
CA ASN A 413 4.96 7.63 11.69
C ASN A 413 3.46 7.82 11.93
N TYR A 414 2.79 6.84 12.54
CA TYR A 414 1.34 6.85 12.78
C TYR A 414 0.88 8.04 13.62
N GLU A 415 1.65 8.41 14.64
CA GLU A 415 1.34 9.54 15.54
C GLU A 415 1.45 10.91 14.86
N THR A 416 2.10 11.02 13.70
CA THR A 416 2.21 12.28 12.96
C THR A 416 1.06 12.55 12.00
N LEU A 417 0.18 11.56 11.76
CA LEU A 417 -0.88 11.63 10.76
C LEU A 417 -2.01 12.58 11.17
N ASP A 418 -2.63 13.24 10.20
CA ASP A 418 -3.72 14.20 10.44
C ASP A 418 -4.93 13.49 11.10
N PHE A 419 -5.17 12.24 10.73
CA PHE A 419 -6.17 11.35 11.36
C PHE A 419 -6.00 11.23 12.88
N VAL A 420 -4.75 11.19 13.37
CA VAL A 420 -4.41 11.05 14.79
C VAL A 420 -4.29 12.41 15.49
N THR A 421 -3.87 13.44 14.76
CA THR A 421 -3.59 14.77 15.34
C THR A 421 -4.79 15.72 15.34
N GLU A 422 -5.71 15.62 14.37
CA GLU A 422 -6.97 16.39 14.37
C GLU A 422 -8.01 15.85 15.37
N THR A 423 -7.94 14.55 15.71
CA THR A 423 -8.87 13.89 16.65
C THR A 423 -8.49 14.11 18.13
N GLN A 424 -7.70 15.14 18.45
CA GLN A 424 -7.12 15.40 19.78
C GLN A 424 -8.12 15.89 20.85
N ALA A 425 -8.97 14.96 21.30
CA ALA A 425 -9.69 15.02 22.58
C ALA A 425 -9.40 13.79 23.48
N GLY A 426 -8.19 13.23 23.37
CA GLY A 426 -7.72 12.09 24.19
C GLY A 426 -8.27 10.70 23.82
N ASN A 427 -9.42 10.63 23.14
CA ASN A 427 -10.18 9.39 22.92
C ASN A 427 -10.23 8.94 21.44
N GLY A 428 -9.13 9.08 20.69
CA GLY A 428 -9.04 8.64 19.29
C GLY A 428 -8.62 7.16 19.11
N TRP A 429 -8.63 6.64 17.88
CA TRP A 429 -8.32 5.21 17.61
C TRP A 429 -6.91 4.82 18.08
N ASN A 430 -5.95 5.74 17.99
CA ASN A 430 -4.62 5.57 18.56
C ASN A 430 -4.65 5.34 20.10
N ALA A 431 -5.55 6.00 20.84
CA ALA A 431 -5.73 5.75 22.27
C ALA A 431 -6.33 4.36 22.53
N PHE A 432 -7.28 3.92 21.69
CA PHE A 432 -7.79 2.54 21.70
C PHE A 432 -6.68 1.52 21.43
N LEU A 433 -5.85 1.70 20.40
CA LEU A 433 -4.73 0.80 20.08
C LEU A 433 -3.76 0.68 21.26
N ARG A 434 -3.35 1.81 21.87
CA ARG A 434 -2.49 1.79 23.07
C ARG A 434 -3.13 1.00 24.21
N LYS A 435 -4.40 1.28 24.53
CA LYS A 435 -5.11 0.63 25.64
C LYS A 435 -5.28 -0.88 25.38
N TYR A 436 -5.75 -1.24 24.20
CA TYR A 436 -5.97 -2.62 23.79
C TYR A 436 -4.67 -3.43 23.78
N LEU A 437 -3.62 -2.93 23.13
CA LEU A 437 -2.35 -3.65 22.94
C LEU A 437 -1.44 -3.65 24.18
N ARG A 438 -1.57 -2.69 25.11
CA ARG A 438 -0.76 -2.64 26.35
C ARG A 438 -1.48 -3.20 27.59
N GLU A 439 -2.79 -2.98 27.73
CA GLU A 439 -3.52 -3.28 28.98
C GLU A 439 -4.47 -4.47 28.89
N VAL A 440 -5.04 -4.72 27.70
CA VAL A 440 -6.08 -5.73 27.45
C VAL A 440 -5.47 -7.04 26.94
N THR A 441 -4.81 -7.04 25.78
CA THR A 441 -4.33 -8.28 25.13
C THR A 441 -2.94 -8.72 25.56
N LEU A 442 -2.12 -7.81 26.12
CA LEU A 442 -0.78 -8.14 26.60
C LEU A 442 -0.87 -9.03 27.84
N ARG A 443 -0.63 -10.33 27.64
CA ARG A 443 -0.60 -11.30 28.73
C ARG A 443 0.53 -10.97 29.69
N THR A 444 0.19 -10.71 30.96
CA THR A 444 1.17 -10.60 32.03
C THR A 444 1.83 -11.96 32.23
N ALA A 445 3.06 -12.13 31.73
CA ALA A 445 3.89 -13.24 32.13
C ALA A 445 4.15 -13.13 33.64
N PRO A 446 3.90 -14.19 34.46
CA PRO A 446 4.46 -14.22 35.80
C PRO A 446 5.98 -14.10 35.65
N GLY A 447 6.58 -13.09 36.28
CA GLY A 447 8.01 -12.84 36.18
C GLY A 447 8.80 -14.12 36.50
N PRO A 448 9.96 -14.34 35.85
CA PRO A 448 10.67 -15.61 35.92
C PRO A 448 10.83 -16.08 37.36
N THR A 449 10.31 -17.27 37.68
CA THR A 449 10.47 -17.96 38.98
C THR A 449 11.88 -18.54 39.14
N ILE A 450 12.87 -17.75 38.73
CA ILE A 450 14.29 -18.07 38.73
C ILE A 450 14.90 -17.48 40.00
N LYS A 451 15.32 -18.36 40.90
CA LYS A 451 16.02 -17.97 42.14
C LYS A 451 17.54 -17.80 41.96
N ASP A 452 18.09 -18.28 40.84
CA ASP A 452 19.51 -18.21 40.51
C ASP A 452 19.73 -17.73 39.07
N GLU A 453 20.33 -16.54 38.92
CA GLU A 453 20.61 -15.91 37.61
C GLU A 453 21.49 -16.79 36.69
N GLU A 454 22.32 -17.68 37.25
CA GLU A 454 23.21 -18.58 36.48
C GLU A 454 22.48 -19.69 35.70
N THR A 455 21.20 -19.96 35.99
CA THR A 455 20.44 -21.06 35.36
C THR A 455 19.37 -20.60 34.37
N ALA A 456 19.21 -19.29 34.18
CA ALA A 456 18.29 -18.75 33.19
C ALA A 456 18.74 -19.12 31.76
N PRO A 457 17.84 -19.61 30.87
CA PRO A 457 18.12 -19.64 29.45
C PRO A 457 18.51 -18.23 28.95
N ILE A 458 19.31 -18.14 27.90
CA ILE A 458 19.87 -16.85 27.41
C ILE A 458 18.78 -15.84 26.96
N GLY A 459 17.53 -16.28 26.75
CA GLY A 459 16.36 -15.42 26.54
C GLY A 459 15.33 -15.38 27.70
N GLY A 460 15.63 -16.00 28.85
CA GLY A 460 14.70 -16.13 29.99
C GLY A 460 14.75 -14.96 30.99
N SER A 461 15.65 -14.00 30.79
CA SER A 461 15.88 -12.84 31.65
C SER A 461 15.06 -11.61 31.23
N TYR A 462 13.84 -11.81 30.71
CA TYR A 462 12.92 -10.71 30.43
C TYR A 462 12.41 -10.12 31.76
N LYS A 463 13.10 -9.08 32.26
CA LYS A 463 12.62 -8.27 33.37
C LYS A 463 11.46 -7.43 32.85
N PRO A 464 10.23 -7.58 33.36
CA PRO A 464 9.17 -6.63 33.03
C PRO A 464 9.65 -5.23 33.44
N ALA A 465 9.46 -4.25 32.56
CA ALA A 465 9.82 -2.88 32.87
C ALA A 465 9.07 -2.44 34.16
N PRO A 466 9.74 -1.80 35.13
CA PRO A 466 9.03 -1.20 36.25
C PRO A 466 8.04 -0.17 35.72
N GLU A 467 6.90 -0.03 36.39
CA GLU A 467 5.84 0.92 36.01
C GLU A 467 6.43 2.32 35.79
N GLY A 468 6.41 2.80 34.54
CA GLY A 468 6.97 4.09 34.13
C GLY A 468 8.33 4.08 33.41
N GLY A 469 8.93 2.91 33.14
CA GLY A 469 10.17 2.81 32.34
C GLY A 469 9.92 2.69 30.82
N SER A 470 10.64 3.45 30.00
CA SER A 470 10.65 3.29 28.54
C SER A 470 11.38 2.01 28.12
N LEU A 471 10.75 1.21 27.25
CA LEU A 471 11.37 0.05 26.62
C LEU A 471 12.36 0.50 25.54
N ASP A 472 13.64 0.17 25.71
CA ASP A 472 14.62 0.13 24.61
C ASP A 472 14.37 -1.15 23.81
N LEU A 473 13.93 -0.99 22.55
CA LEU A 473 13.64 -2.08 21.61
C LEU A 473 14.56 -2.03 20.40
N SER A 474 15.86 -1.84 20.63
CA SER A 474 16.87 -2.13 19.62
C SER A 474 16.71 -3.59 19.10
N PRO A 475 16.66 -3.82 17.77
CA PRO A 475 16.12 -5.06 17.21
C PRO A 475 17.03 -6.27 17.45
N VAL A 476 16.51 -7.27 18.18
CA VAL A 476 17.15 -8.57 18.35
C VAL A 476 16.65 -9.52 17.26
N ILE A 477 17.47 -9.74 16.22
CA ILE A 477 17.19 -10.72 15.16
C ILE A 477 17.29 -12.13 15.75
N LEU A 478 16.15 -12.81 15.90
CA LEU A 478 16.06 -14.21 16.32
C LEU A 478 15.53 -15.08 15.17
N GLU A 479 16.42 -15.84 14.53
CA GLU A 479 16.05 -16.86 13.55
C GLU A 479 15.22 -17.98 14.23
N MET A 480 13.90 -17.99 14.01
CA MET A 480 13.02 -19.07 14.48
C MET A 480 12.70 -20.05 13.35
N LYS A 481 13.11 -21.32 13.50
CA LYS A 481 12.72 -22.42 12.61
C LYS A 481 11.27 -22.82 12.86
N ALA A 482 10.45 -22.83 11.81
CA ALA A 482 9.08 -23.31 11.87
C ALA A 482 8.99 -24.86 11.87
N PRO A 483 8.24 -25.48 12.81
CA PRO A 483 7.77 -26.87 12.69
C PRO A 483 6.39 -26.92 12.01
N SER A 484 6.12 -28.02 11.29
CA SER A 484 4.89 -28.25 10.53
C SER A 484 3.76 -28.90 11.34
N LEU A 485 2.49 -28.58 11.01
CA LEU A 485 1.42 -29.58 10.70
C LEU A 485 0.03 -28.92 10.47
N ASN A 486 -0.40 -28.95 9.22
CA ASN A 486 -1.66 -29.53 8.69
C ASN A 486 -2.97 -29.44 9.50
N LEU A 487 -4.06 -28.93 8.87
CA LEU A 487 -5.45 -29.24 9.24
C LEU A 487 -6.43 -28.92 8.08
N ASP A 488 -7.30 -29.90 7.78
CA ASP A 488 -8.35 -29.85 6.75
C ASP A 488 -9.70 -29.29 7.30
N ASP A 489 -10.30 -28.38 6.51
CA ASP A 489 -11.71 -28.35 6.05
C ASP A 489 -12.91 -28.20 7.03
N HIS A 490 -14.06 -27.56 6.70
CA HIS A 490 -14.56 -26.99 5.44
C HIS A 490 -15.73 -25.98 5.69
N ALA A 491 -16.15 -25.28 4.61
CA ALA A 491 -17.49 -24.66 4.37
C ALA A 491 -17.91 -23.33 5.06
N GLN A 492 -18.68 -22.44 4.42
CA GLN A 492 -18.80 -22.10 2.97
C GLN A 492 -19.60 -20.79 2.81
N LYS A 493 -19.30 -20.03 1.75
CA LYS A 493 -20.24 -19.08 1.14
C LYS A 493 -20.11 -19.01 -0.39
N ILE A 494 -20.37 -17.86 -1.01
CA ILE A 494 -21.06 -17.81 -2.29
C ILE A 494 -20.11 -17.69 -3.50
N ARG A 495 -20.51 -18.30 -4.62
CA ARG A 495 -19.68 -18.49 -5.82
C ARG A 495 -20.32 -17.85 -7.06
N TYR A 496 -19.48 -17.41 -7.99
CA TYR A 496 -19.81 -17.31 -9.42
C TYR A 496 -19.24 -18.53 -10.16
N TYR A 497 -19.88 -18.92 -11.28
CA TYR A 497 -19.52 -20.11 -12.07
C TYR A 497 -18.95 -19.75 -13.45
N SER A 498 -17.92 -20.47 -13.88
CA SER A 498 -17.64 -20.74 -15.30
C SER A 498 -17.18 -22.21 -15.49
N TYR A 499 -17.02 -22.67 -16.73
CA TYR A 499 -17.37 -24.04 -17.13
C TYR A 499 -16.38 -25.18 -16.80
N GLN A 500 -16.93 -26.40 -16.79
CA GLN A 500 -16.27 -27.68 -16.51
C GLN A 500 -15.15 -28.05 -17.50
N TYR A 501 -14.07 -28.63 -16.99
CA TYR A 501 -13.33 -29.68 -17.69
C TYR A 501 -13.68 -31.06 -17.10
N LYS A 502 -13.68 -32.08 -17.96
CA LYS A 502 -13.88 -33.48 -17.56
C LYS A 502 -12.62 -34.06 -16.94
N ASP A 503 -12.82 -35.04 -16.09
CA ASP A 503 -11.79 -35.81 -15.40
C ASP A 503 -10.69 -36.30 -16.34
N TYR A 504 -9.45 -35.97 -16.01
CA TYR A 504 -8.25 -36.71 -16.37
C TYR A 504 -7.41 -36.83 -15.10
N GLU A 505 -7.31 -38.04 -14.57
CA GLU A 505 -6.31 -38.41 -13.58
C GLU A 505 -4.94 -38.40 -14.26
N ASP A 506 -4.04 -37.48 -13.88
CA ASP A 506 -2.61 -37.58 -14.17
C ASP A 506 -1.81 -36.94 -13.01
N ASP A 507 -1.14 -37.79 -12.23
CA ASP A 507 -0.37 -37.42 -11.04
C ASP A 507 1.01 -36.83 -11.43
N SER A 508 1.04 -35.64 -12.04
CA SER A 508 2.28 -34.84 -12.12
C SER A 508 2.03 -33.33 -12.24
N VAL A 509 2.04 -32.63 -11.10
CA VAL A 509 2.19 -31.17 -11.05
C VAL A 509 3.67 -30.87 -10.77
N GLU A 510 4.42 -30.46 -11.79
CA GLU A 510 5.82 -30.04 -11.63
C GLU A 510 5.89 -28.56 -11.20
N ALA A 511 6.23 -28.31 -9.93
CA ALA A 511 6.49 -26.98 -9.41
C ALA A 511 7.93 -26.55 -9.72
N TYR A 512 8.10 -25.67 -10.71
CA TYR A 512 9.38 -25.00 -10.98
C TYR A 512 9.53 -23.78 -10.06
N TRP A 513 10.58 -23.79 -9.23
CA TRP A 513 11.01 -22.63 -8.46
C TRP A 513 12.14 -21.93 -9.21
N ASP A 514 11.83 -20.81 -9.87
CA ASP A 514 12.81 -19.99 -10.56
C ASP A 514 13.35 -18.94 -9.57
N ALA A 515 14.61 -19.06 -9.18
CA ALA A 515 15.28 -18.11 -8.29
C ALA A 515 16.15 -17.18 -9.14
N GLY A 516 15.94 -15.87 -8.99
CA GLY A 516 16.62 -14.85 -9.78
C GLY A 516 18.16 -14.92 -9.71
N PRO A 517 18.87 -14.41 -10.73
CA PRO A 517 20.31 -14.53 -10.82
C PRO A 517 21.04 -13.74 -9.72
N GLU A 518 22.30 -14.14 -9.46
CA GLU A 518 23.28 -13.45 -8.60
C GLU A 518 23.21 -13.64 -7.07
N THR A 519 22.59 -14.70 -6.55
CA THR A 519 22.98 -15.21 -5.22
C THR A 519 23.27 -16.71 -5.23
N SER A 520 24.24 -17.17 -4.42
CA SER A 520 24.57 -18.60 -4.30
C SER A 520 23.45 -19.34 -3.57
N ALA A 521 22.43 -19.76 -4.32
CA ALA A 521 21.24 -20.40 -3.79
C ALA A 521 21.58 -21.66 -2.98
N LYS A 522 20.96 -21.80 -1.80
CA LYS A 522 20.95 -23.02 -1.00
C LYS A 522 19.62 -23.72 -1.26
N ILE A 523 19.64 -24.84 -1.97
CA ILE A 523 18.43 -25.57 -2.36
C ILE A 523 18.40 -26.88 -1.59
N ALA A 524 17.34 -27.11 -0.82
CA ALA A 524 17.12 -28.34 -0.06
C ALA A 524 15.78 -28.96 -0.46
N GLY A 525 15.79 -30.22 -0.89
CA GLY A 525 14.58 -30.98 -1.22
C GLY A 525 14.35 -32.14 -0.27
N HIS A 526 13.09 -32.49 -0.04
CA HIS A 526 12.68 -33.64 0.78
C HIS A 526 12.83 -34.97 0.03
N GLU A 527 12.48 -36.08 0.67
CA GLU A 527 12.58 -37.44 0.11
C GLU A 527 11.94 -37.54 -1.29
N GLY A 528 12.64 -38.18 -2.23
CA GLY A 528 12.18 -38.34 -3.62
C GLY A 528 12.17 -37.08 -4.51
N SER A 529 12.64 -35.92 -4.02
CA SER A 529 12.61 -34.66 -4.79
C SER A 529 13.42 -34.70 -6.08
N LYS A 530 12.92 -34.04 -7.14
CA LYS A 530 13.73 -33.59 -8.28
C LYS A 530 14.25 -32.19 -7.97
N ILE A 531 15.56 -31.98 -8.01
CA ILE A 531 16.18 -30.70 -7.65
C ILE A 531 17.16 -30.28 -8.75
N ALA A 532 16.98 -29.08 -9.29
CA ALA A 532 17.91 -28.43 -10.21
C ALA A 532 18.44 -27.13 -9.59
N GLY A 533 19.72 -26.83 -9.82
CA GLY A 533 20.32 -25.56 -9.37
C GLY A 533 21.28 -24.98 -10.42
N HIS A 534 21.27 -23.65 -10.52
CA HIS A 534 22.09 -22.87 -11.44
C HIS A 534 23.56 -22.82 -11.00
N GLU A 535 24.40 -22.12 -11.78
CA GLU A 535 25.85 -22.02 -11.55
C GLU A 535 26.21 -21.65 -10.10
N GLY A 536 27.17 -22.37 -9.49
CA GLY A 536 27.61 -22.12 -8.12
C GLY A 536 26.62 -22.50 -6.99
N SER A 537 25.49 -23.15 -7.29
CA SER A 537 24.49 -23.56 -6.29
C SER A 537 25.03 -24.53 -5.24
N LYS A 538 24.42 -24.51 -4.04
CA LYS A 538 24.65 -25.51 -2.98
C LYS A 538 23.37 -26.33 -2.81
N ILE A 539 23.40 -27.59 -3.23
CA ILE A 539 22.19 -28.42 -3.33
C ILE A 539 22.30 -29.61 -2.36
N ALA A 540 21.26 -29.84 -1.57
CA ALA A 540 21.13 -30.97 -0.67
C ALA A 540 19.83 -31.75 -0.96
N GLY A 541 19.94 -33.04 -1.29
CA GLY A 541 18.80 -33.94 -1.48
C GLY A 541 18.76 -35.05 -0.44
N HIS A 542 17.56 -35.37 0.01
CA HIS A 542 17.28 -36.51 0.90
C HIS A 542 17.20 -37.84 0.13
N GLU A 543 16.86 -38.94 0.82
CA GLU A 543 16.81 -40.29 0.26
C GLU A 543 16.00 -40.35 -1.06
N GLY A 544 16.53 -41.09 -2.04
CA GLY A 544 15.90 -41.26 -3.36
C GLY A 544 15.87 -40.02 -4.28
N SER A 545 16.44 -38.88 -3.89
CA SER A 545 16.39 -37.63 -4.67
C SER A 545 17.08 -37.73 -6.04
N LYS A 546 16.61 -36.95 -7.02
CA LYS A 546 17.26 -36.75 -8.32
C LYS A 546 17.80 -35.33 -8.40
N ILE A 547 19.12 -35.16 -8.47
CA ILE A 547 19.78 -33.86 -8.33
C ILE A 547 20.60 -33.52 -9.58
N ALA A 548 20.39 -32.34 -10.15
CA ALA A 548 21.13 -31.79 -11.28
C ALA A 548 21.79 -30.46 -10.91
N GLY A 549 23.11 -30.36 -11.07
CA GLY A 549 23.88 -29.13 -10.84
C GLY A 549 24.61 -28.63 -12.09
N HIS A 550 24.61 -27.32 -12.27
CA HIS A 550 25.41 -26.62 -13.28
C HIS A 550 26.85 -26.36 -12.80
N GLU A 551 27.67 -25.72 -13.64
CA GLU A 551 29.10 -25.48 -13.39
C GLU A 551 29.38 -24.89 -11.99
N GLY A 552 30.44 -25.38 -11.34
CA GLY A 552 30.85 -24.95 -9.99
C GLY A 552 29.92 -25.34 -8.82
N SER A 553 28.82 -26.07 -9.07
CA SER A 553 27.87 -26.50 -8.02
C SER A 553 28.52 -27.39 -6.95
N LYS A 554 27.97 -27.34 -5.73
CA LYS A 554 28.30 -28.28 -4.64
C LYS A 554 27.07 -29.10 -4.29
N ILE A 555 27.15 -30.42 -4.43
CA ILE A 555 26.00 -31.31 -4.33
C ILE A 555 26.20 -32.35 -3.23
N ALA A 556 25.22 -32.47 -2.33
CA ALA A 556 25.14 -33.53 -1.33
C ALA A 556 23.86 -34.35 -1.53
N GLY A 557 23.98 -35.68 -1.56
CA GLY A 557 22.85 -36.61 -1.62
C GLY A 557 22.96 -37.70 -0.55
N HIS A 558 21.81 -38.20 -0.13
CA HIS A 558 21.68 -39.35 0.77
C HIS A 558 21.54 -40.68 0.00
N GLU A 559 21.33 -41.79 0.70
CA GLU A 559 21.19 -43.13 0.10
C GLU A 559 20.13 -43.15 -1.02
N GLY A 560 20.37 -43.95 -2.07
CA GLY A 560 19.48 -44.01 -3.25
C GLY A 560 19.44 -42.76 -4.15
N SER A 561 20.16 -41.68 -3.85
CA SER A 561 20.16 -40.45 -4.68
C SER A 561 20.82 -40.68 -6.05
N ASN A 562 20.24 -40.08 -7.10
CA ASN A 562 20.84 -40.02 -8.44
C ASN A 562 21.32 -38.59 -8.73
N ILE A 563 22.63 -38.40 -8.89
CA ILE A 563 23.27 -37.08 -9.05
C ILE A 563 23.87 -36.95 -10.45
N ALA A 564 23.61 -35.83 -11.10
CA ALA A 564 24.27 -35.40 -12.34
C ALA A 564 24.86 -33.99 -12.17
N GLY A 565 26.07 -33.77 -12.68
CA GLY A 565 26.76 -32.49 -12.58
C GLY A 565 27.56 -32.17 -13.85
N HIS A 566 27.66 -30.88 -14.17
CA HIS A 566 28.52 -30.36 -15.23
C HIS A 566 29.95 -30.09 -14.73
N GLU A 567 30.83 -29.64 -15.63
CA GLU A 567 32.26 -29.39 -15.37
C GLU A 567 32.47 -28.55 -14.10
N GLY A 568 33.51 -28.88 -13.30
CA GLY A 568 33.80 -28.19 -12.04
C GLY A 568 32.89 -28.49 -10.84
N SER A 569 31.79 -29.25 -10.99
CA SER A 569 30.92 -29.66 -9.88
C SER A 569 31.66 -30.53 -8.83
N LYS A 570 31.26 -30.44 -7.56
CA LYS A 570 31.85 -31.21 -6.43
C LYS A 570 30.84 -31.81 -5.47
#